data_AF-A0A0F4PNR3-F1
#
_entry.id   AF-A0A0F4PNR3-F1
#
_cell.length_a   1.000
_cell.length_b   1.000
_cell.length_c   1.000
_cell.angle_alpha   90.00
_cell.angle_beta   90.00
_cell.angle_gamma   90.00
#
_symmetry.space_group_name_H-M   'P 1'
#
loop_
_entity.id
_entity.type
_entity.pdbx_description
1 polymer ?
#
loop_
_entity_poly.entity_id
_entity_poly.type
_entity_poly.pdbx_seq_one_letter_code
_entity_poly.pdbx_strand_id
1 'polypeptide(L)' 'MSFFRTFSDDLHELNFAGLSPVEKQRIMQGLYDKGHDVKTITKKLNLNESFVRSRINAHRGRGPALA' A
#
# COMPACT_ATOMS: atom_id res chain seq x y z
N MET A 1 -26.34 -7.77 -3.67
CA MET A 1 -26.22 -6.44 -4.31
C MET A 1 -25.18 -5.61 -3.55
N SER A 2 -24.02 -5.31 -4.15
CA SER A 2 -22.93 -4.55 -3.50
C SER A 2 -22.45 -3.37 -4.34
N PHE A 3 -23.38 -2.60 -4.91
CA PHE A 3 -23.08 -1.44 -5.76
C PHE A 3 -22.42 -0.26 -5.02
N PHE A 4 -22.47 -0.20 -3.68
CA PHE A 4 -21.92 0.91 -2.89
C PHE A 4 -20.45 0.76 -2.50
N ARG A 5 -19.86 -0.45 -2.47
CA ARG A 5 -18.43 -0.60 -2.13
C ARG A 5 -17.54 -0.09 -3.26
N THR A 6 -17.90 -0.44 -4.50
CA THR A 6 -17.12 -0.13 -5.70
C THR A 6 -16.88 1.37 -5.86
N PHE A 7 -17.89 2.22 -5.64
CA PHE A 7 -17.74 3.66 -5.84
C PHE A 7 -16.83 4.35 -4.80
N SER A 8 -16.80 3.85 -3.55
CA SER A 8 -15.85 4.36 -2.55
C SER A 8 -14.43 3.85 -2.81
N ASP A 9 -14.30 2.60 -3.26
CA ASP A 9 -13.01 2.02 -3.66
C ASP A 9 -12.45 2.78 -4.88
N ASP A 10 -13.29 3.12 -5.87
CA ASP A 10 -12.91 3.89 -7.06
C ASP A 10 -12.46 5.32 -6.73
N LEU A 11 -13.12 6.00 -5.77
CA LEU A 11 -12.69 7.33 -5.31
C LEU A 11 -11.36 7.28 -4.55
N HIS A 12 -11.13 6.23 -3.75
CA HIS A 12 -9.86 6.00 -3.10
C HIS A 12 -8.76 5.68 -4.11
N GLU A 13 -9.06 4.91 -5.16
CA GLU A 13 -8.15 4.56 -6.24
C GLU A 13 -7.78 5.78 -7.09
N LEU A 14 -8.76 6.63 -7.45
CA LEU A 14 -8.53 7.89 -8.18
C LEU A 14 -7.71 8.89 -7.38
N ASN A 15 -7.99 9.02 -6.08
CA ASN A 15 -7.21 9.89 -5.20
C ASN A 15 -5.78 9.35 -5.04
N PHE A 16 -5.63 8.03 -4.86
CA PHE A 16 -4.31 7.41 -4.80
C PHE A 16 -3.55 7.55 -6.13
N ALA A 17 -4.18 7.37 -7.28
CA ALA A 17 -3.56 7.54 -8.60
C ALA A 17 -3.04 8.97 -8.82
N GLY A 18 -3.73 9.98 -8.28
CA GLY A 18 -3.31 11.38 -8.31
C GLY A 18 -2.13 11.74 -7.38
N LEU A 19 -1.79 10.88 -6.42
CA LEU A 19 -0.69 11.15 -5.49
C LEU A 19 0.68 11.03 -6.17
N SER A 20 1.64 11.80 -5.64
CA SER A 20 3.03 11.70 -6.06
C SER A 20 3.60 10.31 -5.74
N PRO A 21 4.61 9.83 -6.48
CA PRO A 21 5.25 8.54 -6.20
C PRO A 21 5.77 8.40 -4.77
N VAL A 22 6.21 9.52 -4.16
CA VAL A 22 6.71 9.58 -2.79
C VAL A 22 5.60 9.38 -1.77
N GLU A 23 4.44 10.01 -1.97
CA GLU A 23 3.28 9.84 -1.09
C GLU A 23 2.70 8.43 -1.19
N LYS A 24 2.57 7.90 -2.41
CA LYS A 24 2.18 6.50 -2.64
C LYS A 24 3.09 5.56 -1.86
N GLN A 25 4.40 5.78 -1.93
CA GLN A 25 5.38 5.00 -1.18
C GLN A 25 5.19 5.12 0.33
N ARG A 26 5.01 6.33 0.87
CA ARG A 26 4.79 6.56 2.31
C ARG A 26 3.52 5.88 2.82
N ILE A 27 2.44 5.91 2.05
CA ILE A 27 1.17 5.25 2.42
C ILE A 27 1.37 3.72 2.45
N MET A 28 1.97 3.15 1.41
CA MET A 28 2.22 1.71 1.35
C MET A 28 3.16 1.27 2.48
N GLN A 29 4.22 2.02 2.76
CA GLN A 29 5.15 1.75 3.86
C GLN A 29 4.46 1.87 5.22
N GLY A 30 3.67 2.93 5.44
CA GLY A 30 2.95 3.12 6.70
C GLY A 30 1.88 2.07 6.96
N LEU A 31 1.25 1.51 5.91
CA LEU A 31 0.36 0.36 6.06
C LEU A 31 1.14 -0.90 6.47
N TYR A 32 2.32 -1.11 5.87
CA TYR A 32 3.20 -2.23 6.19
C TYR A 32 3.72 -2.15 7.64
N ASP A 33 4.16 -0.96 8.06
CA ASP A 33 4.66 -0.71 9.42
C ASP A 33 3.58 -0.90 10.50
N LYS A 34 2.29 -0.74 10.14
CA LYS A 34 1.14 -1.04 10.99
C LYS A 34 0.83 -2.55 11.08
N GLY A 35 1.61 -3.40 10.42
CA GLY A 35 1.45 -4.85 10.41
C GLY A 35 0.54 -5.38 9.29
N HIS A 36 0.14 -4.56 8.31
CA HIS A 36 -0.53 -5.09 7.13
C HIS A 36 0.47 -5.80 6.22
N ASP A 37 0.17 -7.05 5.86
CA ASP A 37 0.98 -7.78 4.91
C ASP A 37 0.80 -7.23 3.49
N VAL A 38 1.74 -7.55 2.61
CA VAL A 38 1.75 -7.08 1.22
C VAL A 38 0.44 -7.42 0.50
N LYS A 39 -0.16 -8.59 0.75
CA LYS A 39 -1.41 -9.02 0.11
C LYS A 39 -2.61 -8.21 0.58
N THR A 40 -2.61 -7.79 1.84
CA THR A 40 -3.67 -6.91 2.35
C THR A 40 -3.55 -5.51 1.73
N ILE A 41 -2.33 -4.99 1.57
CA ILE A 41 -2.08 -3.67 0.98
C ILE A 41 -2.48 -3.65 -0.49
N THR A 42 -2.14 -4.70 -1.25
CA THR A 42 -2.51 -4.80 -2.68
C THR A 42 -4.01 -4.85 -2.87
N LYS A 43 -4.73 -5.62 -2.06
CA LYS A 43 -6.20 -5.64 -2.10
C LYS A 43 -6.82 -4.30 -1.73
N LYS A 44 -6.28 -3.61 -0.71
CA LYS A 44 -6.80 -2.31 -0.26
C LYS A 44 -6.60 -1.18 -1.26
N LEU A 45 -5.49 -1.21 -2.01
CA LEU A 45 -5.13 -0.15 -2.94
C LEU A 45 -5.34 -0.54 -4.40
N ASN A 46 -5.87 -1.75 -4.64
CA ASN A 46 -6.01 -2.35 -5.96
C ASN A 46 -4.71 -2.35 -6.80
N LEU A 47 -3.58 -2.62 -6.13
CA LEU A 47 -2.24 -2.56 -6.73
C LEU A 47 -1.67 -3.95 -7.02
N ASN A 48 -0.73 -4.01 -7.96
CA ASN A 48 0.06 -5.22 -8.19
C ASN A 48 1.02 -5.51 -7.02
N GLU A 49 1.12 -6.78 -6.59
CA GLU A 49 2.06 -7.22 -5.54
C GLU A 49 3.52 -6.83 -5.82
N SER A 50 3.99 -6.98 -7.05
CA SER A 50 5.35 -6.59 -7.44
C SER A 50 5.55 -5.09 -7.29
N PHE A 51 4.53 -4.28 -7.63
CA PHE A 51 4.59 -2.83 -7.46
C PHE A 51 4.72 -2.46 -5.98
N VAL A 52 3.87 -3.03 -5.12
CA VAL A 52 3.93 -2.79 -3.67
C VAL A 52 5.27 -3.23 -3.10
N ARG A 53 5.74 -4.45 -3.40
CA ARG A 53 7.05 -4.96 -2.94
C ARG A 53 8.23 -4.09 -3.38
N SER A 54 8.17 -3.49 -4.57
CA SER A 54 9.24 -2.61 -5.06
C SER A 54 9.30 -1.26 -4.32
N ARG A 55 8.19 -0.86 -3.69
CA ARG A 55 8.02 0.46 -3.08
C ARG A 55 8.19 0.43 -1.58
N ILE A 56 7.74 -0.64 -0.93
CA ILE A 56 7.89 -0.82 0.51
C ILE A 56 9.17 -1.58 0.82
N ASN A 57 9.76 -1.31 1.97
CA ASN A 57 10.89 -2.06 2.49
C ASN A 57 10.44 -3.38 3.13
N ALA A 58 9.78 -4.25 2.36
CA ALA A 58 9.28 -5.55 2.82
C ALA A 58 10.39 -6.51 3.33
N HIS A 59 11.65 -6.21 3.01
CA HIS A 59 12.84 -6.96 3.46
C HIS A 59 13.75 -6.17 4.42
N ARG A 60 13.39 -4.94 4.84
CA ARG A 60 14.11 -4.25 5.93
C ARG A 60 13.47 -4.53 7.29
N GLY A 61 13.04 -5.78 7.48
CA GLY A 61 12.86 -6.42 8.78
C GLY A 61 14.18 -6.91 9.39
N ARG A 62 15.34 -6.37 8.97
CA ARG A 62 16.40 -6.17 9.96
C ARG A 62 15.90 -4.97 10.75
N GLY A 63 15.61 -5.14 12.04
CA GLY A 63 15.52 -4.02 12.97
C GLY A 63 16.77 -3.13 12.88
N PRO A 64 16.97 -2.14 13.77
CA PRO A 64 18.29 -1.52 13.85
C PRO A 64 19.32 -2.63 13.83
N ALA A 65 20.24 -2.61 12.85
CA ALA A 65 21.43 -3.42 12.96
C ALA A 65 22.06 -2.89 14.25
N LEU A 66 21.87 -3.64 15.33
CA LEU A 66 22.55 -3.40 16.59
C LEU A 66 24.03 -3.52 16.23
N ALA A 67 24.63 -2.37 15.93
CA ALA A 67 26.06 -2.17 15.90
C ALA A 67 26.53 -1.95 17.33
#